data_AF-A0A1B6IIW6-F1
#
_entry.id   AF-A0A1B6IIW6-F1
#
_cell.length_a   1.000
_cell.length_b   1.000
_cell.length_c   1.000
_cell.angle_alpha   90.00
_cell.angle_beta   90.00
_cell.angle_gamma   90.00
#
_symmetry.space_group_name_H-M   'P 1'
#
loop_
_entity.id
_entity.type
_entity.pdbx_description
1 polymer ?
#
loop_
_entity_poly.entity_id
_entity_poly.type
_entity_poly.pdbx_seq_one_letter_code
_entity_poly.pdbx_strand_id
1 'polypeptide(L)'
;EIVDRMKADAEGTDQLGFTLRSLNLKFKEPGYVAFRPASELDSDVLWTIFGGIVQSNAETLTSSDTFLVECTRVNIPVGTGRVRPGLYNTFYEECKSRKGIVVINNSDNLCLPRALVVAEAYAK
;
A
#
# COMPACT_ATOMS: atom_id res chain seq x y z
N GLU A 1 2.11 -9.34 22.15
CA GLU A 1 1.59 -8.38 23.15
C GLU A 1 1.71 -6.91 22.72
N ILE A 2 2.91 -6.33 22.53
CA ILE A 2 3.03 -4.91 22.11
C ILE A 2 2.39 -4.67 20.73
N VAL A 3 2.63 -5.58 19.78
CA VAL A 3 2.03 -5.51 18.44
C VAL A 3 0.51 -5.57 18.50
N ASP A 4 -0.03 -6.47 19.30
CA ASP A 4 -1.48 -6.67 19.43
C ASP A 4 -2.15 -5.44 20.04
N ARG A 5 -1.51 -4.80 21.03
CA ARG A 5 -1.99 -3.52 21.59
C ARG A 5 -1.95 -2.40 20.56
N MET A 6 -0.89 -2.30 19.76
CA MET A 6 -0.76 -1.26 18.71
C MET A 6 -1.73 -1.50 17.54
N LYS A 7 -2.08 -2.76 17.28
CA LYS A 7 -3.10 -3.14 16.29
C LYS A 7 -4.52 -2.92 16.79
N ALA A 8 -4.78 -3.01 18.09
CA ALA A 8 -6.12 -2.88 18.65
C ALA A 8 -6.78 -1.53 18.29
N ASP A 9 -5.97 -0.48 18.13
CA ASP A 9 -6.42 0.86 17.76
C ASP A 9 -6.38 1.12 16.24
N ALA A 10 -5.86 0.18 15.43
CA ALA A 10 -5.65 0.36 14.00
C ALA A 10 -6.78 -0.29 13.17
N GLU A 11 -7.25 0.41 12.14
CA GLU A 11 -8.14 -0.18 11.15
C GLU A 11 -7.36 -1.07 10.18
N GLY A 12 -8.02 -2.04 9.52
CA GLY A 12 -7.34 -3.01 8.64
C GLY A 12 -6.58 -2.38 7.46
N THR A 13 -6.91 -1.14 7.09
CA THR A 13 -6.25 -0.35 6.05
C THR A 13 -5.15 0.58 6.56
N ASP A 14 -5.02 0.73 7.87
CA ASP A 14 -4.00 1.58 8.47
C ASP A 14 -2.62 0.97 8.25
N GLN A 15 -1.64 1.84 8.00
CA GLN A 15 -0.25 1.44 7.98
C GLN A 15 0.44 1.75 9.30
N LEU A 16 1.20 0.77 9.77
CA LEU A 16 1.96 0.85 11.00
C LEU A 16 3.44 0.80 10.64
N GLY A 17 4.18 1.77 11.14
CA GLY A 17 5.64 1.83 11.12
C GLY A 17 6.18 1.79 12.55
N PHE A 18 7.39 1.25 12.72
CA PHE A 18 8.04 1.21 14.03
C PHE A 18 9.40 1.85 13.95
N THR A 19 9.70 2.70 14.90
CA THR A 19 11.01 3.33 15.06
C THR A 19 11.61 2.85 16.38
N LEU A 20 12.83 2.33 16.30
CA LEU A 20 13.60 1.89 17.44
C LEU A 20 14.75 2.84 17.70
N ARG A 21 14.76 3.44 18.89
CA ARG A 21 15.85 4.31 19.32
C ARG A 21 16.48 3.78 20.60
N SER A 22 17.80 3.60 20.59
CA SER A 22 18.55 3.37 21.84
C SER A 22 18.67 4.70 22.59
N LEU A 23 18.34 4.71 23.88
CA LEU A 23 18.50 5.89 24.73
C LEU A 23 19.98 6.14 25.09
N ASN A 24 20.79 5.08 25.05
CA ASN A 24 22.20 5.12 25.42
C ASN A 24 23.09 5.51 24.22
N LEU A 25 22.64 5.28 22.99
CA LEU A 25 23.38 5.60 21.76
C LEU A 25 22.80 6.83 21.06
N LYS A 26 23.04 8.01 21.62
CA LYS A 26 22.50 9.30 21.10
C LYS A 26 22.92 9.65 19.67
N PHE A 27 24.03 9.09 19.19
CA PHE A 27 24.63 9.42 17.88
C PHE A 27 24.41 8.36 16.80
N LYS A 28 23.81 7.19 17.13
CA LYS A 28 23.49 6.17 16.13
C LYS A 28 22.11 6.42 15.56
N GLU A 29 21.97 6.14 14.27
CA GLU A 29 20.67 6.22 13.60
C GLU A 29 19.69 5.21 14.19
N PRO A 30 18.42 5.61 14.40
CA PRO A 30 17.39 4.69 14.86
C PRO A 30 17.11 3.63 13.80
N GLY A 31 16.85 2.41 14.24
CA GLY A 31 16.36 1.36 13.35
C GLY A 31 14.91 1.63 12.99
N TYR A 32 14.53 1.41 11.73
CA TYR A 32 13.18 1.65 11.26
C TYR A 32 12.57 0.38 10.65
N VAL A 33 11.29 0.19 10.89
CA VAL A 33 10.43 -0.75 10.19
C VAL A 33 9.59 0.07 9.23
N ALA A 34 9.73 -0.21 7.93
CA ALA A 34 8.93 0.43 6.90
C ALA A 34 7.43 0.25 7.20
N PHE A 35 6.63 1.24 6.80
CA PHE A 35 5.18 1.19 6.94
C PHE A 35 4.61 -0.03 6.23
N ARG A 36 3.82 -0.81 6.96
CA ARG A 36 3.12 -1.98 6.44
C ARG A 36 1.67 -2.00 6.93
N PRO A 37 0.75 -2.60 6.17
CA PRO A 37 -0.63 -2.80 6.63
C PRO A 37 -0.68 -3.51 7.99
N ALA A 38 -1.61 -3.12 8.86
CA ALA A 38 -1.80 -3.75 10.15
C ALA A 38 -2.07 -5.28 10.04
N SER A 39 -2.65 -5.74 8.92
CA SER A 39 -2.88 -7.16 8.63
C SER A 39 -1.60 -7.96 8.38
N GLU A 40 -0.54 -7.33 7.90
CA GLU A 40 0.72 -7.99 7.51
C GLU A 40 1.79 -7.94 8.61
N LEU A 41 1.50 -7.26 9.71
CA LEU A 41 2.45 -7.09 10.79
C LEU A 41 2.32 -8.24 11.79
N ASP A 42 3.40 -8.93 12.12
CA ASP A 42 3.38 -9.96 13.17
C ASP A 42 4.43 -9.64 14.23
N SER A 43 4.26 -10.16 15.45
CA SER A 43 5.28 -10.04 16.50
C SER A 43 6.63 -10.59 16.03
N ASP A 44 6.61 -11.64 15.23
CA ASP A 44 7.82 -12.29 14.72
C ASP A 44 8.56 -11.41 13.71
N VAL A 45 7.82 -10.65 12.91
CA VAL A 45 8.40 -9.69 11.95
C VAL A 45 9.13 -8.58 12.71
N LEU A 46 8.53 -8.06 13.79
CA LEU A 46 9.21 -7.10 14.64
C LEU A 46 10.43 -7.71 15.30
N TRP A 47 10.32 -8.88 15.92
CA TRP A 47 11.45 -9.53 16.60
C TRP A 47 12.61 -9.85 15.67
N THR A 48 12.35 -10.22 14.43
CA THR A 48 13.39 -10.47 13.43
C THR A 48 14.17 -9.19 13.12
N ILE A 49 13.47 -8.07 12.96
CA ILE A 49 14.10 -6.78 12.67
C ILE A 49 14.82 -6.23 13.91
N PHE A 50 14.21 -6.35 15.09
CA PHE A 50 14.84 -6.07 16.38
C PHE A 50 16.14 -6.87 16.54
N GLY A 51 16.10 -8.16 16.26
CA GLY A 51 17.26 -9.04 16.29
C GLY A 51 18.37 -8.57 15.35
N GLY A 52 18.03 -8.18 14.12
CA GLY A 52 19.00 -7.63 13.16
C GLY A 52 19.63 -6.32 13.62
N ILE A 53 18.85 -5.40 14.21
CA ILE A 53 19.36 -4.14 14.74
C ILE A 53 20.26 -4.38 15.96
N VAL A 54 19.87 -5.28 16.86
CA VAL A 54 20.69 -5.61 18.03
C VAL A 54 21.98 -6.30 17.60
N GLN A 55 21.90 -7.26 16.68
CA GLN A 55 23.07 -8.00 16.17
C GLN A 55 24.06 -7.07 15.45
N SER A 56 23.57 -6.17 14.59
CA SER A 56 24.44 -5.20 13.89
C SER A 56 25.10 -4.19 14.82
N ASN A 57 24.60 -4.03 16.04
CA ASN A 57 25.12 -3.11 17.05
C ASN A 57 25.62 -3.84 18.31
N ALA A 58 25.84 -5.16 18.23
CA ALA A 58 26.14 -6.01 19.39
C ALA A 58 27.41 -5.60 20.15
N GLU A 59 28.39 -5.00 19.46
CA GLU A 59 29.62 -4.52 20.11
C GLU A 59 29.40 -3.28 20.99
N THR A 60 28.37 -2.49 20.71
CA THR A 60 28.05 -1.26 21.46
C THR A 60 26.89 -1.45 22.42
N LEU A 61 26.12 -2.52 22.27
CA LEU A 61 24.92 -2.79 23.05
C LEU A 61 25.22 -3.63 24.27
N THR A 62 24.83 -3.12 25.44
CA THR A 62 24.91 -3.86 26.70
C THR A 62 23.53 -4.35 27.12
N SER A 63 23.48 -5.41 27.94
CA SER A 63 22.22 -5.97 28.45
C SER A 63 21.42 -4.99 29.34
N SER A 64 22.04 -3.89 29.77
CA SER A 64 21.43 -2.79 30.50
C SER A 64 20.88 -1.67 29.61
N ASP A 65 20.97 -1.80 28.28
CA ASP A 65 20.53 -0.73 27.38
C ASP A 65 19.01 -0.62 27.29
N THR A 66 18.52 0.60 27.44
CA THR A 66 17.11 0.92 27.30
C THR A 66 16.81 1.37 25.88
N PHE A 67 15.77 0.77 25.31
CA PHE A 67 15.27 1.09 23.98
C PHE A 67 13.88 1.73 24.07
N LEU A 68 13.70 2.80 23.29
CA LEU A 68 12.40 3.38 23.02
C LEU A 68 11.87 2.80 21.72
N VAL A 69 10.67 2.20 21.79
CA VAL A 69 9.93 1.72 20.62
C VAL A 69 8.79 2.71 20.38
N GLU A 70 8.86 3.43 19.28
CA GLU A 70 7.79 4.32 18.82
C GLU A 70 7.01 3.63 17.70
N CYS A 71 5.67 3.60 17.81
CA CYS A 71 4.80 3.13 16.75
C CYS A 71 4.15 4.34 16.08
N THR A 72 4.36 4.48 14.78
CA THR A 72 3.72 5.50 13.97
C THR A 72 2.59 4.86 13.19
N ARG A 73 1.36 5.26 13.49
CA ARG A 73 0.18 4.86 12.75
C ARG A 73 -0.18 5.92 11.71
N VAL A 74 -0.29 5.50 10.47
CA VAL A 74 -0.77 6.33 9.35
C VAL A 74 -2.13 5.80 8.95
N ASN A 75 -3.16 6.60 9.25
CA ASN A 75 -4.49 6.37 8.70
C ASN A 75 -4.44 6.74 7.21
N ILE A 76 -4.56 5.73 6.34
CA ILE A 76 -4.66 5.98 4.91
C ILE A 76 -6.06 6.54 4.65
N PRO A 77 -6.18 7.77 4.12
CA PRO A 77 -7.49 8.28 3.77
C PRO A 77 -8.12 7.31 2.76
N VAL A 78 -9.26 6.74 3.12
CA VAL A 78 -10.06 5.94 2.19
C VAL A 78 -10.46 6.89 1.08
N GLY A 79 -9.73 6.81 -0.05
CA GLY A 79 -10.10 7.57 -1.23
C GLY A 79 -11.52 7.19 -1.56
N THR A 80 -12.46 8.14 -1.46
CA THR A 80 -13.75 8.04 -2.13
C THR A 80 -13.37 8.03 -3.61
N GLY A 81 -13.05 6.84 -4.13
CA GLY A 81 -12.45 6.64 -5.45
C GLY A 81 -13.19 7.55 -6.39
N ARG A 82 -12.47 8.53 -6.95
CA ARG A 82 -13.01 9.74 -7.57
C ARG A 82 -14.34 9.39 -8.21
N VAL A 83 -15.45 9.67 -7.53
CA VAL A 83 -16.75 9.73 -8.18
C VAL A 83 -16.57 10.98 -9.01
N ARG A 84 -15.91 10.81 -10.17
CA ARG A 84 -16.02 11.79 -11.22
C ARG A 84 -17.53 11.89 -11.35
N PRO A 85 -18.13 13.07 -11.18
CA PRO A 85 -19.35 13.31 -11.92
C PRO A 85 -18.87 13.21 -13.37
N GLY A 86 -18.82 11.98 -13.89
CA GLY A 86 -18.58 11.74 -15.28
C GLY A 86 -19.65 12.56 -15.96
N LEU A 87 -19.29 13.24 -17.04
CA LEU A 87 -20.27 13.87 -17.91
C LEU A 87 -21.38 12.86 -18.35
N TYR A 88 -21.13 11.57 -18.13
CA TYR A 88 -21.89 10.41 -18.55
C TYR A 88 -22.23 9.57 -17.32
N ASN A 89 -23.49 9.15 -17.23
CA ASN A 89 -24.04 8.40 -16.09
C ASN A 89 -23.75 6.89 -16.19
N THR A 90 -23.31 6.41 -17.36
CA THR A 90 -23.04 4.99 -17.61
C THR A 90 -21.79 4.81 -18.46
N PHE A 91 -21.13 3.66 -18.29
CA PHE A 91 -20.00 3.22 -19.12
C PHE A 91 -20.32 3.26 -20.62
N TYR A 92 -21.54 2.87 -21.00
CA TYR A 92 -21.98 2.87 -22.40
C TYR A 92 -22.06 4.29 -22.99
N GLU A 93 -22.59 5.24 -22.21
CA GLU A 93 -22.70 6.64 -22.59
C GLU A 93 -21.31 7.30 -22.71
N GLU A 94 -20.37 6.92 -21.85
CA GLU A 94 -18.97 7.34 -21.93
C GLU A 94 -18.26 6.77 -23.17
N CYS A 95 -18.46 5.48 -23.47
CA CYS A 95 -17.88 4.84 -24.65
C CYS A 95 -18.42 5.43 -25.96
N LYS A 96 -19.68 5.87 -25.99
CA LYS A 96 -20.30 6.48 -27.19
C LYS A 96 -19.84 7.92 -27.44
N SER A 97 -19.46 8.65 -26.39
CA SER A 97 -19.20 10.09 -26.46
C SER A 97 -17.73 10.45 -26.62
N ARG A 98 -16.80 9.56 -26.24
CA ARG A 98 -15.36 9.76 -26.41
C ARG A 98 -14.94 9.55 -27.87
N LYS A 99 -14.32 10.57 -28.48
CA LYS A 99 -13.83 10.58 -29.87
C LYS A 99 -12.71 9.56 -30.22
N GLY A 100 -12.37 8.64 -29.32
CA GLY A 100 -11.36 7.60 -29.53
C GLY A 100 -11.83 6.19 -29.20
N ILE A 101 -13.13 6.01 -28.92
CA ILE A 101 -13.73 4.71 -28.63
C ILE A 101 -14.73 4.39 -29.74
N VAL A 102 -14.62 3.19 -30.31
CA VAL A 102 -15.58 2.69 -31.29
C VAL A 102 -16.37 1.54 -30.67
N VAL A 103 -17.68 1.73 -30.55
CA VAL A 103 -18.57 0.70 -29.99
C VAL A 103 -18.96 -0.27 -31.10
N ILE A 104 -18.56 -1.53 -30.94
CA ILE A 104 -18.88 -2.62 -31.87
C ILE A 104 -19.97 -3.49 -31.23
N ASN A 105 -21.21 -3.35 -31.71
CA ASN A 105 -22.30 -4.23 -31.29
C ASN A 105 -22.23 -5.52 -32.12
N ASN A 106 -21.80 -6.62 -31.49
CA ASN A 106 -21.70 -7.91 -32.15
C ASN A 106 -22.78 -8.89 -31.64
N SER A 107 -23.36 -9.68 -32.54
CA SER A 107 -24.28 -10.79 -32.22
C SER A 107 -23.75 -12.16 -32.67
N ASP A 108 -22.54 -12.18 -33.23
CA ASP A 108 -21.80 -13.38 -33.63
C ASP A 108 -20.56 -13.61 -32.73
N ASN A 109 -19.85 -14.73 -32.92
CA ASN A 109 -18.64 -15.08 -32.15
C ASN A 109 -17.33 -14.52 -32.76
N LEU A 110 -17.40 -13.51 -33.64
CA LEU A 110 -16.26 -12.94 -34.37
C LEU A 110 -15.82 -11.59 -33.80
N CYS A 111 -15.77 -11.48 -32.46
CA CYS A 111 -15.46 -10.23 -31.75
C CYS A 111 -14.07 -9.66 -32.15
N LEU A 112 -13.06 -10.53 -32.18
CA LEU A 112 -11.67 -10.16 -32.47
C LEU A 112 -11.45 -9.78 -33.95
N PRO A 113 -11.87 -10.60 -34.95
CA PRO A 113 -11.77 -10.21 -36.35
C PRO A 113 -12.46 -8.87 -36.66
N ARG A 114 -13.65 -8.64 -36.10
CA ARG A 114 -14.40 -7.40 -36.31
C ARG A 114 -13.72 -6.19 -35.67
N ALA A 115 -13.14 -6.35 -34.48
CA ALA A 115 -12.37 -5.30 -33.83
C ALA A 115 -11.15 -4.85 -34.67
N LEU A 116 -10.42 -5.81 -35.25
CA LEU A 116 -9.26 -5.51 -36.10
C LEU A 116 -9.65 -4.72 -37.36
N VAL A 117 -10.69 -5.17 -38.08
CA VAL A 117 -11.16 -4.50 -39.30
C VAL A 117 -11.69 -3.10 -39.01
N VAL A 118 -12.46 -2.95 -37.92
CA VAL A 118 -12.99 -1.63 -37.52
C VAL A 118 -11.85 -0.69 -37.12
N ALA A 119 -10.84 -1.18 -36.40
CA ALA A 119 -9.66 -0.38 -36.04
C ALA A 119 -8.90 0.11 -37.29
N GLU A 120 -8.67 -0.76 -38.28
CA GLU A 120 -8.02 -0.38 -39.53
C GLU A 120 -8.83 0.67 -40.32
N ALA A 121 -10.16 0.50 -40.38
CA ALA A 121 -11.03 1.44 -41.08
C ALA A 121 -11.08 2.83 -40.40
N TYR A 122 -11.00 2.88 -39.06
CA TYR A 122 -11.04 4.11 -38.27
C TYR A 122 -9.67 4.78 -38.08
N ALA A 123 -8.56 4.07 -38.34
CA ALA A 123 -7.20 4.61 -38.17
C ALA A 123 -6.74 5.53 -39.31
N LYS A 124 -7.58 5.74 -40.35
CA LYS A 124 -7.37 6.71 -41.44
C LYS A 124 -7.87 8.10 -41.06
#